data_AF-E1SV03-F1
#
_entry.id   AF-E1SV03-F1
#
_cell.length_a   1.000
_cell.length_b   1.000
_cell.length_c   1.000
_cell.angle_alpha   90.00
_cell.angle_beta   90.00
_cell.angle_gamma   90.00
#
_symmetry.space_group_name_H-M   'P 1'
#
loop_
_entity.id
_entity.type
_entity.pdbx_description
1 polymer ?
#
loop_
_entity_poly.entity_id
_entity_poly.type
_entity_poly.pdbx_seq_one_letter_code
_entity_poly.pdbx_strand_id
1 'polypeptide(L)'
;MVPDLFLLSCLAMASGIGADVALASAAAADLPRRARWLWLSGVTATHTVFPMAGYLLTFYFARHLPLLTPWLGLLAAGLIFHFYLSELRRPAESPDAPSRISWPLLLAISWDALWSGPAKSAQVLEWSPFWVALSFFLVGALVWGFALVGMRLGRWLLHTPLCAGGCRYLQLVILSYFGGLALCRYSLQWPVPGLAILLIAASVTALALWPKSPLQPLRDR
;
A
#
# COMPACT_ATOMS: atom_id res chain seq x y z
N MET A 1 31.82 -0.43 -5.38
CA MET A 1 30.52 0.15 -4.97
C MET A 1 30.80 1.33 -4.05
N VAL A 2 30.23 2.50 -4.33
CA VAL A 2 30.34 3.66 -3.43
C VAL A 2 29.26 3.49 -2.34
N PRO A 3 29.62 3.33 -1.05
CA PRO A 3 28.65 3.10 0.04
C PRO A 3 27.54 4.15 0.10
N ASP A 4 27.86 5.38 -0.28
CA ASP A 4 26.93 6.52 -0.27
C ASP A 4 25.78 6.34 -1.28
N LEU A 5 26.06 5.79 -2.46
CA LEU A 5 25.03 5.55 -3.48
C LEU A 5 24.06 4.45 -3.04
N PHE A 6 24.57 3.40 -2.37
CA PHE A 6 23.75 2.31 -1.83
C PHE A 6 22.75 2.83 -0.78
N LEU A 7 23.24 3.60 0.19
CA LEU A 7 22.41 4.15 1.26
C LEU A 7 21.38 5.13 0.68
N LEU A 8 21.79 6.00 -0.24
CA LEU A 8 20.89 6.95 -0.89
C LEU A 8 19.77 6.25 -1.66
N SER A 9 20.08 5.20 -2.44
CA SER A 9 19.07 4.40 -3.14
C SER A 9 18.10 3.74 -2.17
N CYS A 10 18.60 3.18 -1.06
CA CYS A 10 17.75 2.59 -0.03
C CYS A 10 16.84 3.62 0.64
N LEU A 11 17.36 4.81 0.95
CA LEU A 11 16.59 5.91 1.56
C LEU A 11 15.52 6.45 0.61
N ALA A 12 15.88 6.73 -0.64
CA ALA A 12 14.94 7.25 -1.65
C ALA A 12 13.79 6.25 -1.87
N MET A 13 14.10 4.97 -2.00
CA MET A 13 13.08 3.93 -2.13
C MET A 13 12.22 3.77 -0.87
N ALA A 14 12.86 3.71 0.30
CA ALA A 14 12.14 3.59 1.56
C ALA A 14 11.26 4.81 1.84
N SER A 15 11.61 6.00 1.34
CA SER A 15 10.76 7.19 1.47
C SER A 15 9.50 7.10 0.62
N GLY A 16 9.59 6.57 -0.61
CA GLY A 16 8.41 6.35 -1.46
C GLY A 16 7.46 5.35 -0.83
N ILE A 17 7.95 4.13 -0.55
CA ILE A 17 7.16 3.05 0.04
C ILE A 17 6.71 3.41 1.47
N GLY A 18 7.60 4.04 2.24
CA GLY A 18 7.37 4.43 3.62
C GLY A 18 6.29 5.49 3.77
N ALA A 19 6.13 6.40 2.80
CA ALA A 19 5.05 7.39 2.83
C ALA A 19 3.67 6.72 2.79
N ASP A 20 3.47 5.73 1.90
CA ASP A 20 2.22 4.97 1.79
C ASP A 20 1.93 4.19 3.08
N VAL A 21 2.96 3.55 3.62
CA VAL A 21 2.88 2.84 4.90
C VAL A 21 2.59 3.80 6.05
N ALA A 22 3.16 5.00 6.07
CA ALA A 22 2.89 6.00 7.10
C ALA A 22 1.42 6.44 7.07
N LEU A 23 0.87 6.70 5.87
CA LEU A 23 -0.55 7.06 5.70
C LEU A 23 -1.48 5.93 6.15
N ALA A 24 -1.21 4.70 5.72
CA ALA A 24 -1.98 3.54 6.15
C ALA A 24 -1.88 3.32 7.68
N SER A 25 -0.70 3.53 8.26
CA SER A 25 -0.46 3.38 9.68
C SER A 25 -1.10 4.51 10.51
N ALA A 26 -1.27 5.69 9.93
CA ALA A 26 -2.03 6.79 10.54
C ALA A 26 -3.52 6.44 10.66
N ALA A 27 -4.10 5.79 9.64
CA ALA A 27 -5.48 5.27 9.73
C ALA A 27 -5.62 4.13 10.77
N ALA A 28 -4.52 3.45 11.09
CA ALA A 28 -4.45 2.36 12.07
C ALA A 28 -4.03 2.82 13.48
N ALA A 29 -4.06 4.12 13.77
CA ALA A 29 -3.42 4.67 14.96
C ALA A 29 -4.14 4.31 16.28
N ASP A 30 -5.46 4.10 16.24
CA ASP A 30 -6.30 3.75 17.41
C ASP A 30 -6.35 2.24 17.72
N LEU A 31 -5.53 1.45 17.05
CA LEU A 31 -5.43 0.02 17.35
C LEU A 31 -5.01 -0.24 18.80
N PRO A 32 -5.63 -1.23 19.48
CA PRO A 32 -5.19 -1.67 20.79
C PRO A 32 -3.76 -2.21 20.73
N ARG A 33 -3.03 -2.13 21.85
CA ARG A 33 -1.58 -2.41 21.91
C ARG A 33 -1.16 -3.70 21.18
N ARG A 34 -1.89 -4.80 21.36
CA ARG A 34 -1.61 -6.09 20.71
C ARG A 34 -1.79 -6.02 19.19
N ALA A 35 -2.87 -5.40 18.72
CA ALA A 35 -3.15 -5.24 17.29
C ALA A 35 -2.17 -4.27 16.63
N ARG A 36 -1.72 -3.24 17.35
CA ARG A 36 -0.68 -2.32 16.89
C ARG A 36 0.63 -3.04 16.59
N TRP A 37 1.07 -3.92 17.49
CA TRP A 37 2.27 -4.72 17.24
C TRP A 37 2.11 -5.65 16.06
N LEU A 38 0.94 -6.30 15.91
CA LEU A 38 0.63 -7.13 14.75
C LEU A 38 0.63 -6.33 13.45
N TRP A 39 0.11 -5.10 13.44
CA TRP A 39 0.19 -4.20 12.29
C TRP A 39 1.64 -3.88 11.95
N LEU A 40 2.40 -3.38 12.92
CA LEU A 40 3.79 -2.97 12.70
C LEU A 40 4.63 -4.15 12.22
N SER A 41 4.52 -5.31 12.87
CA SER A 41 5.23 -6.52 12.45
C SER A 41 4.76 -7.01 11.10
N GLY A 42 3.45 -6.99 10.84
CA GLY A 42 2.86 -7.43 9.59
C GLY A 42 3.33 -6.57 8.41
N VAL A 43 3.16 -5.25 8.51
CA VAL A 43 3.58 -4.30 7.46
C VAL A 43 5.09 -4.37 7.24
N THR A 44 5.88 -4.43 8.31
CA THR A 44 7.34 -4.53 8.19
C THR A 44 7.75 -5.83 7.53
N ALA A 45 7.19 -6.96 7.98
CA ALA A 45 7.50 -8.27 7.43
C ALA A 45 7.11 -8.35 5.96
N THR A 46 5.93 -7.85 5.59
CA THR A 46 5.52 -7.87 4.19
C THR A 46 6.38 -6.93 3.33
N HIS A 47 6.74 -5.74 3.80
CA HIS A 47 7.62 -4.81 3.05
C HIS A 47 9.11 -5.14 3.13
N THR A 48 9.46 -6.24 3.80
CA THR A 48 10.81 -6.82 3.78
C THR A 48 10.81 -8.09 2.92
N VAL A 49 9.95 -9.05 3.29
CA VAL A 49 9.90 -10.40 2.73
C VAL A 49 9.20 -10.43 1.39
N PHE A 50 8.11 -9.68 1.18
CA PHE A 50 7.42 -9.72 -0.11
C PHE A 50 8.28 -9.10 -1.21
N PRO A 51 8.92 -7.93 -1.06
CA PRO A 51 9.85 -7.45 -2.08
C PRO A 51 11.02 -8.40 -2.33
N MET A 52 11.49 -9.11 -1.30
CA MET A 52 12.56 -10.10 -1.46
C MET A 52 12.07 -11.33 -2.24
N ALA A 53 10.90 -11.85 -1.88
CA ALA A 53 10.24 -12.93 -2.60
C ALA A 53 9.93 -12.52 -4.03
N GLY A 54 9.35 -11.34 -4.24
CA GLY A 54 9.05 -10.74 -5.54
C GLY A 54 10.30 -10.43 -6.35
N TYR A 55 11.39 -10.00 -5.74
CA TYR A 55 12.68 -9.90 -6.43
C TYR A 55 13.12 -11.26 -6.97
N LEU A 56 13.09 -12.31 -6.16
CA LEU A 56 13.42 -13.67 -6.62
C LEU A 56 12.43 -14.18 -7.67
N LEU A 57 11.14 -13.95 -7.42
CA LEU A 57 10.05 -14.39 -8.28
C LEU A 57 10.10 -13.70 -9.62
N THR A 58 10.26 -12.37 -9.67
CA THR A 58 10.28 -11.60 -10.91
C THR A 58 11.63 -11.66 -11.59
N PHE A 59 12.75 -11.75 -10.86
CA PHE A 59 14.04 -12.08 -11.47
C PHE A 59 13.97 -13.43 -12.18
N TYR A 60 13.28 -14.42 -11.60
CA TYR A 60 13.08 -15.72 -12.22
C TYR A 60 12.00 -15.71 -13.33
N PHE A 61 10.79 -15.23 -13.04
CA PHE A 61 9.65 -15.22 -13.96
C PHE A 61 9.81 -14.19 -15.09
N ALA A 62 10.25 -12.96 -14.85
CA ALA A 62 10.45 -12.00 -15.94
C ALA A 62 11.58 -12.44 -16.88
N ARG A 63 12.59 -13.16 -16.36
CA ARG A 63 13.69 -13.68 -17.17
C ARG A 63 13.35 -14.96 -17.93
N HIS A 64 12.57 -15.86 -17.34
CA HIS A 64 12.32 -17.18 -17.91
C HIS A 64 10.89 -17.40 -18.44
N LEU A 65 9.91 -16.64 -17.95
CA LEU A 65 8.49 -16.80 -18.26
C LEU A 65 7.77 -15.42 -18.34
N PRO A 66 8.25 -14.49 -19.20
CA PRO A 66 7.70 -13.13 -19.28
C PRO A 66 6.20 -13.09 -19.58
N LEU A 67 5.67 -14.12 -20.24
CA LEU A 67 4.26 -14.31 -20.54
C LEU A 67 3.36 -14.46 -19.29
N LEU A 68 3.91 -14.81 -18.12
CA LEU A 68 3.15 -14.93 -16.86
C LEU A 68 2.95 -13.60 -16.13
N THR A 69 3.83 -12.62 -16.38
CA THR A 69 3.77 -11.28 -15.79
C THR A 69 2.39 -10.61 -15.86
N PRO A 70 1.72 -10.57 -17.03
CA PRO A 70 0.41 -9.91 -17.11
C PRO A 70 -0.67 -10.61 -16.28
N TRP A 71 -0.61 -11.94 -16.17
CA TRP A 71 -1.57 -12.72 -15.39
C TRP A 71 -1.43 -12.48 -13.89
N LEU A 72 -0.20 -12.35 -13.41
CA LEU A 72 0.08 -11.96 -12.02
C LEU A 72 -0.45 -10.55 -11.72
N GLY A 73 -0.31 -9.62 -12.68
CA GLY A 73 -0.91 -8.28 -12.58
C GLY A 73 -2.44 -8.30 -12.50
N LEU A 74 -3.10 -9.17 -13.29
CA LEU A 74 -4.56 -9.30 -13.26
C LEU A 74 -5.06 -9.88 -11.94
N LEU A 75 -4.37 -10.90 -11.43
CA LEU A 75 -4.67 -11.49 -10.12
C LEU A 75 -4.56 -10.44 -9.01
N ALA A 76 -3.49 -9.65 -9.04
CA ALA A 76 -3.28 -8.54 -8.13
C ALA A 76 -4.42 -7.52 -8.14
N ALA A 77 -4.73 -7.00 -9.34
CA ALA A 77 -5.78 -6.02 -9.54
C ALA A 77 -7.12 -6.57 -9.04
N GLY A 78 -7.44 -7.83 -9.34
CA GLY A 78 -8.65 -8.50 -8.87
C GLY A 78 -8.76 -8.55 -7.35
N LEU A 79 -7.69 -8.94 -6.65
CA LEU A 79 -7.66 -8.98 -5.18
C LEU A 79 -7.79 -7.59 -4.56
N ILE A 80 -7.06 -6.59 -5.09
CA ILE A 80 -7.10 -5.21 -4.60
C ILE A 80 -8.49 -4.60 -4.82
N PHE A 81 -9.08 -4.77 -6.01
CA PHE A 81 -10.42 -4.24 -6.29
C PHE A 81 -11.52 -4.95 -5.51
N HIS A 82 -11.40 -6.27 -5.30
CA HIS A 82 -12.29 -6.99 -4.39
C HIS A 82 -12.27 -6.38 -2.99
N PHE A 83 -11.07 -6.07 -2.48
CA PHE A 83 -10.92 -5.43 -1.18
C PHE A 83 -11.47 -3.99 -1.16
N TYR A 84 -11.16 -3.18 -2.17
CA TYR A 84 -11.71 -1.83 -2.33
C TYR A 84 -13.24 -1.83 -2.28
N LEU A 85 -13.90 -2.75 -2.99
CA LEU A 85 -15.35 -2.91 -2.95
C LEU A 85 -15.86 -3.33 -1.57
N SER A 86 -15.14 -4.19 -0.85
CA SER A 86 -15.49 -4.58 0.51
C SER A 86 -15.45 -3.39 1.49
N GLU A 87 -14.45 -2.52 1.35
CA GLU A 87 -14.25 -1.35 2.21
C GLU A 87 -15.24 -0.22 1.88
N LEU A 88 -15.62 -0.06 0.59
CA LEU A 88 -16.70 0.84 0.19
C LEU A 88 -18.07 0.46 0.78
N ARG A 89 -18.31 -0.85 0.96
CA ARG A 89 -19.57 -1.38 1.50
C ARG A 89 -19.64 -1.29 3.03
N ARG A 90 -18.51 -1.11 3.71
CA ARG A 90 -18.48 -0.98 5.18
C ARG A 90 -19.24 0.28 5.65
N PRO A 91 -20.14 0.21 6.63
CA PRO A 91 -20.83 1.40 7.18
C PRO A 91 -19.82 2.38 7.78
N ALA A 92 -20.08 3.69 7.65
CA ALA A 92 -19.21 4.73 8.21
C ALA A 92 -19.31 4.84 9.76
N GLU A 93 -20.31 4.22 10.37
CA GLU A 93 -20.76 4.53 11.74
C GLU A 93 -20.78 3.31 12.69
N SER A 94 -19.72 2.52 12.74
CA SER A 94 -19.53 1.64 13.91
C SER A 94 -18.36 2.16 14.75
N PRO A 95 -18.59 3.11 15.67
CA PRO A 95 -17.57 3.58 16.61
C PRO A 95 -17.01 2.43 17.49
N ASP A 96 -17.78 1.35 17.66
CA ASP A 96 -17.42 0.19 18.47
C ASP A 96 -16.82 -0.99 17.69
N ALA A 97 -16.77 -0.94 16.35
CA ALA A 97 -16.04 -1.98 15.64
C ALA A 97 -14.56 -1.60 15.70
N PRO A 98 -13.71 -2.35 16.42
CA PRO A 98 -12.27 -2.13 16.32
C PRO A 98 -11.93 -2.11 14.84
N SER A 99 -11.07 -1.18 14.44
CA SER A 99 -10.43 -1.13 13.12
C SER A 99 -9.69 -2.46 12.92
N ARG A 100 -10.45 -3.52 12.61
CA ARG A 100 -9.90 -4.85 12.37
C ARG A 100 -9.04 -4.66 11.15
N ILE A 101 -7.73 -4.71 11.37
CA ILE A 101 -6.73 -4.90 10.33
C ILE A 101 -7.23 -6.09 9.53
N SER A 102 -7.80 -5.82 8.36
CA SER A 102 -8.11 -6.90 7.46
C SER A 102 -6.76 -7.30 6.87
N TRP A 103 -6.38 -8.57 7.05
CA TRP A 103 -5.26 -9.16 6.32
C TRP A 103 -5.27 -8.77 4.83
N PRO A 104 -6.43 -8.64 4.16
CA PRO A 104 -6.54 -8.05 2.83
C PRO A 104 -6.00 -6.62 2.66
N LEU A 105 -6.24 -5.68 3.59
CA LEU A 105 -5.66 -4.32 3.51
C LEU A 105 -4.14 -4.38 3.61
N LEU A 106 -3.65 -5.17 4.57
CA LEU A 106 -2.22 -5.41 4.73
C LEU A 106 -1.64 -5.98 3.43
N LEU A 107 -2.27 -7.00 2.86
CA LEU A 107 -1.86 -7.66 1.62
C LEU A 107 -1.95 -6.74 0.41
N ALA A 108 -2.97 -5.90 0.29
CA ALA A 108 -3.14 -4.95 -0.82
C ALA A 108 -2.05 -3.89 -0.83
N ILE A 109 -1.73 -3.30 0.34
CA ILE A 109 -0.61 -2.36 0.48
C ILE A 109 0.73 -3.08 0.25
N SER A 110 0.83 -4.33 0.71
CA SER A 110 2.02 -5.15 0.53
C SER A 110 2.20 -5.71 -0.89
N TRP A 111 1.17 -5.64 -1.73
CA TRP A 111 1.25 -6.11 -3.10
C TRP A 111 2.10 -5.17 -3.96
N ASP A 112 2.02 -3.87 -3.71
CA ASP A 112 2.96 -2.91 -4.30
C ASP A 112 4.41 -3.21 -3.88
N ALA A 113 4.60 -3.62 -2.63
CA ALA A 113 5.90 -4.05 -2.13
C ALA A 113 6.45 -5.28 -2.89
N LEU A 114 5.62 -6.28 -3.19
CA LEU A 114 6.01 -7.44 -4.02
C LEU A 114 6.54 -7.01 -5.39
N TRP A 115 5.93 -5.98 -5.98
CA TRP A 115 6.27 -5.48 -7.32
C TRP A 115 7.27 -4.32 -7.35
N SER A 116 7.65 -3.80 -6.18
CA SER A 116 8.85 -2.99 -6.03
C SER A 116 10.15 -3.81 -6.24
N GLY A 117 10.07 -5.15 -6.19
CA GLY A 117 11.19 -6.06 -6.45
C GLY A 117 11.86 -5.86 -7.83
N PRO A 118 11.10 -5.77 -8.92
CA PRO A 118 11.58 -5.32 -10.23
C PRO A 118 12.26 -3.95 -10.25
N ALA A 119 11.67 -2.94 -9.60
CA ALA A 119 12.26 -1.60 -9.49
C ALA A 119 13.58 -1.64 -8.70
N LYS A 120 13.65 -2.45 -7.64
CA LYS A 120 14.90 -2.81 -6.96
C LYS A 120 15.88 -3.45 -7.94
N SER A 121 15.49 -4.49 -8.68
CA SER A 121 16.40 -5.16 -9.62
C SER A 121 17.01 -4.24 -10.69
N ALA A 122 16.28 -3.19 -11.10
CA ALA A 122 16.77 -2.18 -12.04
C ALA A 122 17.80 -1.21 -11.42
N GLN A 123 17.71 -0.92 -10.13
CA GLN A 123 18.68 -0.11 -9.37
C GLN A 123 19.96 -0.88 -8.99
N VAL A 124 19.89 -2.21 -9.10
CA VAL A 124 20.80 -3.17 -8.45
C VAL A 124 21.67 -3.89 -9.49
N LEU A 125 21.66 -3.46 -10.76
CA LEU A 125 22.38 -4.10 -11.87
C LEU A 125 23.88 -4.36 -11.61
N GLU A 126 24.50 -3.60 -10.69
CA GLU A 126 25.91 -3.78 -10.29
C GLU A 126 26.13 -4.18 -8.81
N TRP A 127 25.08 -4.49 -8.07
CA TRP A 127 25.20 -4.79 -6.65
C TRP A 127 25.50 -6.27 -6.45
N SER A 128 26.37 -6.60 -5.49
CA SER A 128 26.57 -8.00 -5.12
C SER A 128 25.30 -8.57 -4.45
N PRO A 129 25.07 -9.90 -4.52
CA PRO A 129 23.92 -10.54 -3.88
C PRO A 129 23.74 -10.19 -2.40
N PHE A 130 24.86 -10.00 -1.69
CA PHE A 130 24.86 -9.57 -0.29
C PHE A 130 24.24 -8.17 -0.12
N TRP A 131 24.64 -7.19 -0.93
CA TRP A 131 24.09 -5.83 -0.87
C TRP A 131 22.61 -5.79 -1.27
N VAL A 132 22.20 -6.64 -2.22
CA VAL A 132 20.79 -6.81 -2.56
C VAL A 132 20.00 -7.31 -1.35
N ALA A 133 20.46 -8.39 -0.71
CA ALA A 133 19.83 -8.95 0.47
C ALA A 133 19.73 -7.93 1.61
N LEU A 134 20.83 -7.25 1.92
CA LEU A 134 20.90 -6.23 2.97
C LEU A 134 19.91 -5.07 2.71
N SER A 135 19.72 -4.68 1.45
CA SER A 135 18.78 -3.62 1.09
C SER A 135 17.33 -3.92 1.49
N PHE A 136 16.90 -5.19 1.47
CA PHE A 136 15.55 -5.56 1.90
C PHE A 136 15.35 -5.30 3.38
N PHE A 137 16.31 -5.71 4.21
CA PHE A 137 16.25 -5.48 5.66
C PHE A 137 16.35 -4.00 6.01
N LEU A 138 17.22 -3.25 5.34
CA LEU A 138 17.37 -1.81 5.57
C LEU A 138 16.08 -1.06 5.21
N VAL A 139 15.50 -1.32 4.03
CA VAL A 139 14.21 -0.73 3.63
C VAL A 139 13.10 -1.15 4.59
N GLY A 140 13.05 -2.41 5.00
CA GLY A 140 12.10 -2.90 6.00
C GLY A 140 12.17 -2.14 7.33
N ALA A 141 13.38 -1.92 7.84
CA ALA A 141 13.60 -1.15 9.07
C ALA A 141 13.15 0.32 8.92
N LEU A 142 13.42 0.94 7.78
CA LEU A 142 12.95 2.30 7.49
C LEU A 142 11.42 2.36 7.40
N VAL A 143 10.79 1.40 6.72
CA VAL A 143 9.34 1.26 6.62
C VAL A 143 8.69 1.10 8.00
N TRP A 144 9.30 0.33 8.90
CA TRP A 144 8.85 0.24 10.31
C TRP A 144 8.86 1.62 10.98
N GLY A 145 9.92 2.41 10.77
CA GLY A 145 10.03 3.78 11.26
C GLY A 145 8.93 4.68 10.73
N PHE A 146 8.67 4.64 9.42
CA PHE A 146 7.57 5.36 8.79
C PHE A 146 6.20 4.94 9.33
N ALA A 147 5.97 3.64 9.52
CA ALA A 147 4.73 3.13 10.12
C ALA A 147 4.52 3.68 11.53
N LEU A 148 5.59 3.71 12.34
CA LEU A 148 5.55 4.24 13.70
C LEU A 148 5.24 5.74 13.72
N VAL A 149 5.88 6.52 12.84
CA VAL A 149 5.61 7.96 12.68
C VAL A 149 4.15 8.17 12.24
N GLY A 150 3.70 7.42 11.25
CA GLY A 150 2.31 7.41 10.79
C GLY A 150 1.32 7.19 11.93
N MET A 151 1.52 6.16 12.76
CA MET A 151 0.66 5.90 13.93
C MET A 151 0.69 6.99 15.00
N ARG A 152 1.80 7.71 15.14
CA ARG A 152 1.87 8.84 16.09
C ARG A 152 1.09 10.04 15.55
N LEU A 153 1.29 10.35 14.27
CA LEU A 153 0.57 11.42 13.58
C LEU A 153 -0.93 11.13 13.48
N GLY A 154 -1.32 9.89 13.17
CA GLY A 154 -2.72 9.47 13.10
C GLY A 154 -3.46 9.68 14.41
N ARG A 155 -2.86 9.34 15.56
CA ARG A 155 -3.46 9.61 16.88
C ARG A 155 -3.66 11.10 17.15
N TRP A 156 -2.77 11.95 16.63
CA TRP A 156 -2.93 13.39 16.74
C TRP A 156 -4.04 13.92 15.82
N LEU A 157 -4.18 13.36 14.61
CA LEU A 157 -5.13 13.80 13.59
C LEU A 157 -6.56 13.26 13.77
N LEU A 158 -6.72 12.02 14.25
CA LEU A 158 -8.01 11.31 14.36
C LEU A 158 -8.95 11.90 15.42
N HIS A 159 -8.49 12.83 16.26
CA HIS A 159 -9.36 13.56 17.19
C HIS A 159 -10.23 14.63 16.52
N THR A 160 -10.20 14.76 15.19
CA THR A 160 -11.08 15.66 14.45
C THR A 160 -11.97 14.87 13.45
N PRO A 161 -13.31 15.04 13.46
CA PRO A 161 -14.23 14.28 12.61
C PRO A 161 -14.04 14.56 11.11
N LEU A 162 -13.56 15.75 10.75
CA LEU A 162 -13.13 16.08 9.37
C LEU A 162 -11.97 15.18 8.90
N CYS A 163 -11.05 14.83 9.79
CA CYS A 163 -9.94 13.93 9.46
C CYS A 163 -10.37 12.47 9.32
N ALA A 164 -11.38 11.99 10.05
CA ALA A 164 -11.84 10.60 9.91
C ALA A 164 -12.42 10.30 8.51
N GLY A 165 -13.27 11.20 7.99
CA GLY A 165 -13.79 11.09 6.62
C GLY A 165 -12.69 11.23 5.56
N GLY A 166 -11.76 12.17 5.78
CA GLY A 166 -10.60 12.38 4.90
C GLY A 166 -9.64 11.19 4.87
N CYS A 167 -9.35 10.57 6.02
CA CYS A 167 -8.51 9.38 6.12
C CYS A 167 -9.14 8.18 5.41
N ARG A 168 -10.45 7.98 5.55
CA ARG A 168 -11.16 6.91 4.83
C ARG A 168 -11.16 7.14 3.32
N TYR A 169 -11.41 8.37 2.89
CA TYR A 169 -11.33 8.73 1.48
C TYR A 169 -9.92 8.42 0.94
N LEU A 170 -8.88 8.94 1.60
CA LEU A 170 -7.49 8.74 1.20
C LEU A 170 -7.11 7.25 1.12
N GLN A 171 -7.52 6.45 2.11
CA GLN A 171 -7.29 5.00 2.10
C GLN A 171 -7.91 4.33 0.87
N LEU A 172 -9.15 4.67 0.53
CA LEU A 172 -9.85 4.13 -0.63
C LEU A 172 -9.24 4.60 -1.95
N VAL A 173 -8.79 5.86 -2.03
CA VAL A 173 -8.04 6.38 -3.18
C VAL A 173 -6.75 5.60 -3.39
N ILE A 174 -5.98 5.36 -2.33
CA ILE A 174 -4.73 4.60 -2.39
C ILE A 174 -4.98 3.16 -2.85
N LEU A 175 -5.99 2.48 -2.31
CA LEU A 175 -6.38 1.14 -2.73
C LEU A 175 -6.77 1.10 -4.22
N SER A 176 -7.61 2.04 -4.65
CA SER A 176 -8.04 2.15 -6.04
C SER A 176 -6.86 2.45 -6.97
N TYR A 177 -5.93 3.30 -6.55
CA TYR A 177 -4.70 3.65 -7.27
C TYR A 177 -3.80 2.42 -7.50
N PHE A 178 -3.52 1.64 -6.45
CA PHE A 178 -2.70 0.44 -6.59
C PHE A 178 -3.37 -0.64 -7.45
N GLY A 179 -4.70 -0.80 -7.35
CA GLY A 179 -5.45 -1.67 -8.26
C GLY A 179 -5.34 -1.21 -9.72
N GLY A 180 -5.40 0.10 -9.95
CA GLY A 180 -5.20 0.72 -11.26
C GLY A 180 -3.78 0.55 -11.81
N LEU A 181 -2.75 0.71 -10.97
CA LEU A 181 -1.37 0.43 -11.35
C LEU A 181 -1.18 -1.04 -11.74
N ALA A 182 -1.72 -1.97 -10.94
CA ALA A 182 -1.64 -3.40 -11.24
C ALA A 182 -2.29 -3.77 -12.57
N LEU A 183 -3.44 -3.17 -12.87
CA LEU A 183 -4.11 -3.37 -14.14
C LEU A 183 -3.35 -2.71 -15.30
N CYS A 184 -3.12 -1.40 -15.24
CA CYS A 184 -2.57 -0.65 -16.36
C CYS A 184 -1.10 -0.96 -16.63
N ARG A 185 -0.24 -0.92 -15.61
CA ARG A 185 1.20 -1.09 -15.78
C ARG A 185 1.61 -2.55 -15.86
N TYR A 186 1.08 -3.38 -14.98
CA TYR A 186 1.60 -4.75 -14.82
C TYR A 186 0.85 -5.78 -15.65
N SER A 187 -0.44 -5.54 -15.92
CA SER A 187 -1.24 -6.44 -16.77
C SER A 187 -1.22 -6.02 -18.23
N LEU A 188 -1.59 -4.76 -18.50
CA LEU A 188 -1.80 -4.26 -19.85
C LEU A 188 -0.53 -3.63 -20.47
N GLN A 189 0.52 -3.42 -19.67
CA GLN A 189 1.74 -2.70 -20.07
C GLN A 189 1.46 -1.31 -20.67
N TRP A 190 0.35 -0.69 -20.30
CA TRP A 190 -0.07 0.60 -20.81
C TRP A 190 0.78 1.70 -20.14
N PRO A 191 1.50 2.56 -20.91
CA PRO A 191 2.30 3.66 -20.36
C PRO A 191 1.49 4.84 -19.79
N VAL A 192 0.38 4.59 -19.10
CA VAL A 192 -0.42 5.65 -18.47
C VAL A 192 0.39 6.31 -17.34
N PRO A 193 0.49 7.66 -17.29
CA PRO A 193 1.16 8.36 -16.20
C PRO A 193 0.55 8.02 -14.83
N GLY A 194 1.39 7.81 -13.82
CA GLY A 194 0.91 7.48 -12.46
C GLY A 194 -0.04 8.54 -11.90
N LEU A 195 0.20 9.82 -12.18
CA LEU A 195 -0.69 10.91 -11.78
C LEU A 195 -2.09 10.76 -12.38
N ALA A 196 -2.22 10.33 -13.63
CA ALA A 196 -3.52 10.12 -14.26
C ALA A 196 -4.29 8.98 -13.58
N ILE A 197 -3.61 7.88 -13.23
CA ILE A 197 -4.20 6.77 -12.48
C ILE A 197 -4.67 7.24 -11.10
N LEU A 198 -3.86 8.07 -10.42
CA LEU A 198 -4.22 8.64 -9.12
C LEU A 198 -5.46 9.54 -9.20
N LEU A 199 -5.53 10.41 -10.21
CA LEU A 199 -6.68 11.30 -10.41
C LEU A 199 -7.96 10.51 -10.74
N ILE A 200 -7.86 9.44 -11.53
CA ILE A 200 -8.97 8.54 -11.80
C ILE A 200 -9.40 7.83 -10.50
N ALA A 201 -8.45 7.28 -9.74
CA ALA A 201 -8.72 6.61 -8.47
C ALA A 201 -9.40 7.54 -7.45
N ALA A 202 -8.93 8.79 -7.35
CA ALA A 202 -9.53 9.84 -6.55
C ALA A 202 -10.98 10.12 -6.98
N SER A 203 -11.20 10.33 -8.28
CA SER A 203 -12.51 10.65 -8.83
C SER A 203 -13.52 9.52 -8.65
N VAL A 204 -13.12 8.27 -8.93
CA VAL A 204 -13.95 7.07 -8.75
C VAL A 204 -14.32 6.88 -7.27
N THR A 205 -13.36 7.07 -6.37
CA THR A 205 -13.61 6.97 -4.93
C THR A 205 -14.56 8.06 -4.45
N ALA A 206 -14.38 9.31 -4.90
CA ALA A 206 -15.24 10.41 -4.55
C ALA A 206 -16.68 10.15 -5.01
N LEU A 207 -16.87 9.71 -6.25
CA LEU A 207 -18.18 9.35 -6.80
C LEU A 207 -18.82 8.16 -6.06
N ALA A 208 -18.03 7.16 -5.67
CA ALA A 208 -18.53 5.99 -4.94
C ALA A 208 -18.98 6.34 -3.51
N LEU A 209 -18.39 7.36 -2.90
CA LEU A 209 -18.78 7.86 -1.58
C LEU A 209 -19.85 8.95 -1.62
N TRP A 210 -19.99 9.65 -2.76
CA TRP A 210 -20.95 10.75 -2.97
C TRP A 210 -22.40 10.43 -2.55
N PRO A 211 -23.00 9.26 -2.87
CA PRO A 211 -24.38 8.98 -2.49
C PRO A 211 -24.57 8.63 -1.01
N LYS A 212 -23.51 8.58 -0.20
CA LYS A 212 -23.56 8.25 1.24
C LYS A 212 -23.35 9.47 2.16
N SER A 213 -23.40 10.69 1.62
CA SER A 213 -23.44 11.94 2.37
C SER A 213 -24.73 12.01 3.22
N PRO A 214 -24.71 12.49 4.49
CA PRO A 214 -25.77 12.33 5.51
C PRO A 214 -27.06 13.13 5.27
N LEU A 215 -27.46 13.38 4.03
CA LEU A 215 -28.77 13.92 3.67
C LEU A 215 -29.76 12.79 3.33
N GLN A 216 -29.83 11.77 4.18
CA GLN A 216 -31.08 11.01 4.33
C GLN A 216 -31.88 11.69 5.42
N PRO A 217 -32.83 12.60 5.09
CA PRO A 217 -33.76 13.08 6.08
C PRO A 217 -34.59 11.89 6.55
N LEU A 218 -34.68 11.75 7.87
CA LEU A 218 -35.77 11.13 8.62
C LEU A 218 -37.03 10.93 7.77
N ARG A 219 -37.10 9.79 7.10
CA ARG A 219 -38.32 9.28 6.49
C ARG A 219 -38.46 7.92 7.14
N ASP A 220 -39.43 7.86 8.04
CA ASP A 220 -39.82 6.72 8.90
C ASP A 220 -39.52 6.96 10.39
N ARG A 221 -40.13 8.04 10.92
CA ARG A 221 -40.73 8.07 12.26
C ARG A 221 -42.13 8.66 12.16
#